data_AF-R0JWA3-F1
#
_entry.id   AF-R0JWA3-F1
#
_cell.length_a   1.000
_cell.length_b   1.000
_cell.length_c   1.000
_cell.angle_alpha   90.00
_cell.angle_beta   90.00
_cell.angle_gamma   90.00
#
_symmetry.space_group_name_H-M   'P 1'
#
loop_
_entity.id
_entity.type
_entity.pdbx_description
1 polymer ?
#
loop_
_entity_poly.entity_id
_entity_poly.type
_entity_poly.pdbx_seq_one_letter_code
_entity_poly.pdbx_strand_id
1 'polypeptide(L)'
;MKLQLLSLLQLASCARASVSWSQNLNYRSPSQHHPSLGIAIHKVVKRNDPASAYAASSLNFTHGVASGDPYPNSVILWTRVAPQSDNSQSNVTVSGYAPLFDHDNEKYVHVSKAPICVEYNVYEHKDSSSAVDSGKVYTSSDVDFTVKVEAKNLKPFTTYYYQFNVCGSDNKSPVGRTKTTPNADDDITNVSLAVYSCSNYPFGFFNAYGNPVRKDSVDYVIHLGDYIYEYKNGDYGWGNSIGRIPQPDREIFTLYDYRRRLATYRTDLDLVASHQQFPWIPVWDDHEVGDNTYRDGMSKLNNTEESFLHDGGISADQRKMNAVRAYFEWMPIRQVDMDDNLRIWRSFSIGKLVDLMMLDTRSQIVFSHLNQSAAYGTKNPLNYDAWDGYMANKNRTLHHLYTNNINNNIFLAGDSHASWVSDLVWLDEKPYDPATGAGSIGVEFAGSAVTSPCPYGANISLATANNYSSIIQAANQELQWQDLYYRGYFELHFSPEELTANFFGLPTVVSRNAWEIPIANFTVRAGENRLQRPVAGGVVESGSLKGGKVVQNNVTLDTDTGTWFVSHADLEVL
;
A
#
# COMPACT_ATOMS: atom_id res chain seq x y z
N MET A 1 -40.63 26.82 33.01
CA MET A 1 -40.23 25.43 32.73
C MET A 1 -40.12 25.06 31.24
N LYS A 2 -40.91 25.61 30.30
CA LYS A 2 -40.80 25.25 28.85
C LYS A 2 -39.55 25.80 28.12
N LEU A 3 -38.96 26.92 28.56
CA LEU A 3 -37.76 27.50 27.90
C LEU A 3 -36.43 26.78 28.25
N GLN A 4 -36.34 26.09 29.39
CA GLN A 4 -35.14 25.33 29.79
C GLN A 4 -35.06 23.95 29.14
N LEU A 5 -36.19 23.33 28.77
CA LEU A 5 -36.17 22.05 28.05
C LEU A 5 -35.64 22.19 26.61
N LEU A 6 -36.00 23.28 25.91
CA LEU A 6 -35.56 23.50 24.52
C LEU A 6 -34.04 23.70 24.41
N SER A 7 -33.42 24.41 25.36
CA SER A 7 -31.97 24.60 25.38
C SER A 7 -31.20 23.32 25.73
N LEU A 8 -31.72 22.51 26.66
CA LEU A 8 -31.16 21.19 26.99
C LEU A 8 -31.27 20.19 25.82
N LEU A 9 -32.38 20.19 25.07
CA LEU A 9 -32.56 19.37 23.88
C LEU A 9 -31.63 19.79 22.73
N GLN A 10 -31.46 21.10 22.49
CA GLN A 10 -30.49 21.59 21.50
C GLN A 10 -29.04 21.25 21.86
N LEU A 11 -28.65 21.45 23.13
CA LEU A 11 -27.31 21.08 23.62
C LEU A 11 -27.04 19.58 23.49
N ALA A 12 -28.02 18.72 23.83
CA ALA A 12 -27.90 17.27 23.67
C ALA A 12 -27.82 16.84 22.19
N SER A 13 -28.56 17.51 21.30
CA SER A 13 -28.51 17.23 19.85
C SER A 13 -27.17 17.63 19.22
N CYS A 14 -26.62 18.80 19.59
CA CYS A 14 -25.30 19.25 19.14
C CYS A 14 -24.15 18.39 19.70
N ALA A 15 -24.28 17.90 20.94
CA ALA A 15 -23.32 16.97 21.52
C ALA A 15 -23.33 15.62 20.78
N ARG A 16 -24.51 15.05 20.50
CA ARG A 16 -24.63 13.80 19.73
C ARG A 16 -24.10 13.92 18.31
N ALA A 17 -24.40 15.03 17.63
CA ALA A 17 -23.85 15.31 16.31
C ALA A 17 -22.32 15.37 16.37
N SER A 18 -21.75 16.14 17.30
CA SER A 18 -20.29 16.28 17.46
C SER A 18 -19.59 14.94 17.70
N VAL A 19 -20.21 14.04 18.48
CA VAL A 19 -19.71 12.67 18.70
C VAL A 19 -19.72 11.84 17.42
N SER A 20 -20.74 11.97 16.57
CA SER A 20 -20.80 11.21 15.31
C SER A 20 -19.85 11.69 14.23
N TRP A 21 -19.47 12.98 14.20
CA TRP A 21 -18.40 13.47 13.32
C TRP A 21 -17.01 12.99 13.76
N SER A 22 -16.76 12.89 15.07
CA SER A 22 -15.47 12.44 15.60
C SER A 22 -15.23 10.93 15.46
N GLN A 23 -16.28 10.17 15.14
CA GLN A 23 -16.18 8.76 14.75
C GLN A 23 -15.56 8.57 13.37
N ASN A 24 -15.68 9.53 12.45
CA ASN A 24 -14.97 9.47 11.18
C ASN A 24 -13.52 9.92 11.41
N LEU A 25 -12.62 8.94 11.39
CA LEU A 25 -11.20 9.15 11.64
C LEU A 25 -10.56 10.11 10.64
N ASN A 26 -11.14 10.29 9.44
CA ASN A 26 -10.60 11.19 8.42
C ASN A 26 -10.70 12.68 8.79
N TYR A 27 -11.55 13.08 9.75
CA TYR A 27 -11.51 14.45 10.29
C TYR A 27 -10.37 14.67 11.27
N ARG A 28 -9.84 13.60 11.86
CA ARG A 28 -8.75 13.71 12.82
C ARG A 28 -7.45 14.03 12.09
N SER A 29 -6.46 14.41 12.88
CA SER A 29 -5.10 14.54 12.39
C SER A 29 -4.55 13.16 12.03
N PRO A 30 -3.70 13.01 11.01
CA PRO A 30 -2.93 11.79 10.83
C PRO A 30 -2.07 11.43 12.08
N SER A 31 -1.80 12.42 12.95
CA SER A 31 -1.05 12.35 14.21
C SER A 31 -1.91 12.53 15.46
N GLN A 32 -1.65 11.78 16.53
CA GLN A 32 -2.24 12.11 17.84
C GLN A 32 -1.57 13.33 18.52
N HIS A 33 -0.28 13.59 18.23
CA HIS A 33 0.49 14.68 18.86
C HIS A 33 0.38 16.02 18.12
N HIS A 34 -0.05 16.00 16.87
CA HIS A 34 -0.26 17.20 16.06
C HIS A 34 -1.74 17.40 15.75
N PRO A 35 -2.58 17.76 16.74
CA PRO A 35 -4.02 17.96 16.53
C PRO A 35 -4.32 19.09 15.53
N SER A 36 -3.39 20.04 15.34
CA SER A 36 -3.50 21.10 14.34
C SER A 36 -3.45 20.59 12.91
N LEU A 37 -2.99 19.34 12.70
CA LEU A 37 -3.03 18.63 11.42
C LEU A 37 -4.37 17.88 11.18
N GLY A 38 -5.37 18.08 12.04
CA GLY A 38 -6.75 17.61 11.87
C GLY A 38 -7.73 18.74 11.52
N ILE A 39 -8.89 18.38 10.98
CA ILE A 39 -9.96 19.34 10.71
C ILE A 39 -10.72 19.62 12.02
N ALA A 40 -10.85 20.89 12.38
CA ALA A 40 -11.57 21.30 13.58
C ALA A 40 -13.06 20.91 13.49
N ILE A 41 -13.44 19.81 14.16
CA ILE A 41 -14.80 19.23 14.11
C ILE A 41 -15.87 20.25 14.53
N HIS A 42 -15.61 21.08 15.54
CA HIS A 42 -16.58 22.11 15.95
C HIS A 42 -16.87 23.11 14.81
N LYS A 43 -15.88 23.42 13.96
CA LYS A 43 -16.09 24.25 12.76
C LYS A 43 -16.88 23.48 11.70
N VAL A 44 -16.65 22.17 11.54
CA VAL A 44 -17.41 21.29 10.62
C VAL A 44 -18.87 21.28 11.03
N VAL A 45 -19.15 20.97 12.29
CA VAL A 45 -20.51 20.94 12.85
C VAL A 45 -21.20 22.30 12.69
N LYS A 46 -20.50 23.40 12.99
CA LYS A 46 -21.08 24.75 12.92
C LYS A 46 -21.46 25.17 11.49
N ARG A 47 -20.69 24.75 10.46
CA ARG A 47 -20.95 25.13 9.07
C ARG A 47 -21.92 24.19 8.34
N ASN A 48 -22.09 22.96 8.82
CA ASN A 48 -22.99 21.99 8.21
C ASN A 48 -24.45 22.28 8.62
N ASP A 49 -25.35 22.23 7.64
CA ASP A 49 -26.77 22.41 7.78
C ASP A 49 -27.50 21.12 7.39
N PRO A 50 -28.09 20.40 8.36
CA PRO A 50 -28.88 19.20 8.08
C PRO A 50 -30.02 19.41 7.09
N ALA A 51 -30.58 20.63 6.97
CA ALA A 51 -31.62 20.92 5.98
C ALA A 51 -31.09 20.94 4.54
N SER A 52 -29.78 21.08 4.37
CA SER A 52 -29.10 21.04 3.07
C SER A 52 -28.64 19.62 2.68
N ALA A 53 -28.97 18.58 3.46
CA ALA A 53 -28.50 17.22 3.23
C ALA A 53 -28.88 16.66 1.84
N TYR A 54 -27.98 15.87 1.25
CA TYR A 54 -28.22 15.21 -0.02
C TYR A 54 -29.33 14.17 0.10
N ALA A 55 -30.12 14.03 -0.97
CA ALA A 55 -31.05 12.91 -1.09
C ALA A 55 -30.25 11.59 -1.15
N ALA A 56 -30.70 10.55 -0.46
CA ALA A 56 -29.99 9.26 -0.46
C ALA A 56 -29.82 8.68 -1.88
N SER A 57 -30.78 8.93 -2.78
CA SER A 57 -30.73 8.49 -4.18
C SER A 57 -29.69 9.22 -5.05
N SER A 58 -29.15 10.37 -4.60
CA SER A 58 -28.09 11.07 -5.31
C SER A 58 -26.68 10.69 -4.84
N LEU A 59 -26.57 9.85 -3.80
CA LEU A 59 -25.29 9.44 -3.23
C LEU A 59 -24.85 8.08 -3.78
N ASN A 60 -23.57 7.91 -4.04
CA ASN A 60 -23.02 6.65 -4.56
C ASN A 60 -21.76 6.25 -3.80
N PHE A 61 -21.62 4.94 -3.55
CA PHE A 61 -20.38 4.33 -3.06
C PHE A 61 -19.37 4.19 -4.20
N THR A 62 -18.78 5.33 -4.58
CA THR A 62 -18.05 5.51 -5.85
C THR A 62 -16.78 4.68 -6.03
N HIS A 63 -16.16 4.23 -4.95
CA HIS A 63 -14.83 3.61 -4.96
C HIS A 63 -14.77 2.32 -4.12
N GLY A 64 -15.91 1.62 -4.03
CA GLY A 64 -16.02 0.39 -3.26
C GLY A 64 -15.82 0.60 -1.76
N VAL A 65 -15.34 -0.46 -1.10
CA VAL A 65 -15.06 -0.49 0.33
C VAL A 65 -13.66 -1.08 0.55
N ALA A 66 -13.04 -0.75 1.67
CA ALA A 66 -11.73 -1.28 2.05
C ALA A 66 -11.65 -1.57 3.55
N SER A 67 -10.76 -2.48 3.94
CA SER A 67 -10.40 -2.71 5.33
C SER A 67 -8.90 -2.79 5.51
N GLY A 68 -8.39 -2.53 6.71
CA GLY A 68 -6.95 -2.50 6.93
C GLY A 68 -6.52 -2.27 8.38
N ASP A 69 -5.20 -2.31 8.58
CA ASP A 69 -4.55 -2.30 9.89
C ASP A 69 -5.30 -3.14 10.94
N PRO A 70 -5.49 -4.45 10.71
CA PRO A 70 -6.21 -5.30 11.63
C PRO A 70 -5.44 -5.48 12.94
N TYR A 71 -6.19 -5.54 14.02
CA TYR A 71 -5.74 -5.89 15.38
C TYR A 71 -6.60 -7.04 15.90
N PRO A 72 -6.28 -7.63 17.07
CA PRO A 72 -7.01 -8.80 17.55
C PRO A 72 -8.50 -8.56 17.76
N ASN A 73 -8.87 -7.34 18.14
CA ASN A 73 -10.24 -6.99 18.48
C ASN A 73 -10.81 -5.82 17.67
N SER A 74 -10.08 -5.34 16.66
CA SER A 74 -10.53 -4.22 15.84
C SER A 74 -9.93 -4.21 14.45
N VAL A 75 -10.61 -3.53 13.52
CA VAL A 75 -10.11 -3.32 12.15
C VAL A 75 -10.58 -1.97 11.62
N ILE A 76 -9.78 -1.33 10.78
CA ILE A 76 -10.20 -0.10 10.09
C ILE A 76 -11.09 -0.49 8.92
N LEU A 77 -12.24 0.18 8.81
CA LEU A 77 -13.16 0.08 7.68
C LEU A 77 -13.19 1.43 6.96
N TRP A 78 -13.19 1.38 5.63
CA TRP A 78 -13.14 2.56 4.78
C TRP A 78 -14.14 2.46 3.61
N THR A 79 -14.70 3.60 3.22
CA THR A 79 -15.45 3.78 1.98
C THR A 79 -15.45 5.26 1.54
N ARG A 80 -15.92 5.54 0.32
CA ARG A 80 -16.28 6.90 -0.12
C ARG A 80 -17.72 6.95 -0.62
N VAL A 81 -18.55 7.81 -0.03
CA VAL A 81 -19.95 8.01 -0.44
C VAL A 81 -20.18 9.45 -0.86
N ALA A 82 -20.28 9.68 -2.16
CA ALA A 82 -20.25 11.02 -2.73
C ALA A 82 -21.47 11.28 -3.62
N PRO A 83 -21.94 12.53 -3.71
CA PRO A 83 -23.00 12.94 -4.65
C PRO A 83 -22.52 13.03 -6.10
N GLN A 84 -21.21 12.89 -6.32
CA GLN A 84 -20.55 13.02 -7.61
C GLN A 84 -19.31 12.13 -7.66
N SER A 85 -18.86 11.78 -8.87
CA SER A 85 -17.65 10.98 -9.05
C SER A 85 -16.37 11.79 -8.80
N ASP A 86 -16.35 13.09 -9.13
CA ASP A 86 -15.19 13.96 -8.95
C ASP A 86 -14.86 14.19 -7.46
N ASN A 87 -13.62 14.55 -7.19
CA ASN A 87 -13.07 14.78 -5.86
C ASN A 87 -13.35 16.19 -5.36
N SER A 88 -13.33 16.38 -4.04
CA SER A 88 -13.45 17.70 -3.44
C SER A 88 -12.29 18.60 -3.84
N GLN A 89 -12.62 19.71 -4.52
CA GLN A 89 -11.67 20.77 -4.89
C GLN A 89 -11.22 21.63 -3.69
N SER A 90 -11.68 21.30 -2.48
CA SER A 90 -11.27 22.00 -1.26
C SER A 90 -9.78 21.74 -0.97
N ASN A 91 -8.99 22.79 -1.07
CA ASN A 91 -7.58 22.81 -0.68
C ASN A 91 -7.38 23.23 0.77
N VAL A 92 -8.36 22.99 1.67
CA VAL A 92 -8.18 23.28 3.10
C VAL A 92 -7.07 22.38 3.63
N THR A 93 -5.87 22.93 3.68
CA THR A 93 -4.71 22.34 4.32
C THR A 93 -4.84 22.49 5.82
N VAL A 94 -4.19 21.58 6.53
CA VAL A 94 -4.29 21.51 7.97
C VAL A 94 -3.22 22.40 8.61
N SER A 95 -3.61 23.17 9.62
CA SER A 95 -2.88 24.39 10.04
C SER A 95 -1.57 24.16 10.83
N GLY A 96 -0.53 24.94 10.47
CA GLY A 96 0.77 25.20 11.19
C GLY A 96 2.00 24.57 10.50
N TYR A 97 3.26 25.06 10.52
CA TYR A 97 3.90 26.37 10.81
C TYR A 97 4.69 26.87 9.56
N ALA A 98 4.14 26.69 8.36
CA ALA A 98 4.47 27.56 7.23
C ALA A 98 3.39 28.65 7.15
N PRO A 99 3.70 29.94 7.39
CA PRO A 99 2.71 31.00 7.31
C PRO A 99 2.57 31.40 5.84
N LEU A 100 1.73 30.72 5.07
CA LEU A 100 1.22 31.25 3.81
C LEU A 100 -0.13 30.59 3.50
N PHE A 101 -1.08 31.45 3.17
CA PHE A 101 -2.45 31.21 2.71
C PHE A 101 -3.55 31.08 3.77
N ASP A 102 -4.12 32.26 4.06
CA ASP A 102 -5.52 32.44 4.42
C ASP A 102 -6.42 31.96 3.26
N HIS A 103 -7.36 31.06 3.54
CA HIS A 103 -8.23 30.43 2.55
C HIS A 103 -9.73 30.59 2.86
N ASP A 104 -10.11 31.51 3.75
CA ASP A 104 -11.53 31.79 4.03
C ASP A 104 -12.08 32.86 3.07
N ASN A 105 -12.13 32.57 1.76
CA ASN A 105 -12.93 33.37 0.83
C ASN A 105 -13.60 32.56 -0.30
N GLU A 106 -14.79 33.03 -0.70
CA GLU A 106 -15.74 32.37 -1.62
C GLU A 106 -15.19 32.05 -3.03
N LYS A 107 -14.00 32.58 -3.39
CA LYS A 107 -13.42 32.43 -4.72
C LYS A 107 -12.72 31.08 -4.94
N TYR A 108 -12.32 30.37 -3.88
CA TYR A 108 -11.48 29.16 -3.99
C TYR A 108 -12.02 27.91 -3.31
N VAL A 109 -13.03 28.02 -2.44
CA VAL A 109 -13.56 26.86 -1.70
C VAL A 109 -15.08 26.90 -1.57
N HIS A 110 -15.79 26.13 -2.40
CA HIS A 110 -17.20 25.79 -2.13
C HIS A 110 -17.26 24.57 -1.20
N VAL A 111 -17.03 24.77 0.10
CA VAL A 111 -17.27 23.70 1.09
C VAL A 111 -18.76 23.41 1.13
N SER A 112 -19.14 22.15 0.90
CA SER A 112 -20.53 21.73 1.03
C SER A 112 -20.99 21.88 2.48
N LYS A 113 -22.12 22.57 2.68
CA LYS A 113 -22.83 22.61 3.97
C LYS A 113 -23.66 21.35 4.22
N ALA A 114 -23.74 20.44 3.25
CA ALA A 114 -24.61 19.29 3.27
C ALA A 114 -23.90 18.09 3.93
N PRO A 115 -24.29 17.70 5.16
CA PRO A 115 -23.70 16.53 5.78
C PRO A 115 -24.21 15.25 5.12
N ILE A 116 -23.35 14.24 4.98
CA ILE A 116 -23.74 12.89 4.59
C ILE A 116 -23.66 12.00 5.82
N CYS A 117 -24.77 11.35 6.12
CA CYS A 117 -24.86 10.39 7.20
C CYS A 117 -24.67 8.97 6.68
N VAL A 118 -23.81 8.19 7.34
CA VAL A 118 -23.50 6.81 6.99
C VAL A 118 -23.57 5.93 8.23
N GLU A 119 -24.15 4.75 8.10
CA GLU A 119 -24.07 3.70 9.11
C GLU A 119 -23.12 2.61 8.61
N TYR A 120 -22.30 2.07 9.49
CA TYR A 120 -21.52 0.86 9.21
C TYR A 120 -22.04 -0.28 10.07
N ASN A 121 -21.96 -1.49 9.52
CA ASN A 121 -22.33 -2.72 10.21
C ASN A 121 -21.29 -3.79 9.92
N VAL A 122 -20.93 -4.56 10.94
CA VAL A 122 -20.00 -5.70 10.86
C VAL A 122 -20.72 -6.97 11.28
N TYR A 123 -20.52 -8.05 10.53
CA TYR A 123 -21.26 -9.30 10.64
C TYR A 123 -20.30 -10.49 10.71
N GLU A 124 -20.61 -11.48 11.55
CA GLU A 124 -19.83 -12.72 11.66
C GLU A 124 -19.97 -13.61 10.40
N HIS A 125 -21.11 -13.51 9.71
CA HIS A 125 -21.35 -14.19 8.43
C HIS A 125 -22.01 -13.25 7.43
N LYS A 126 -21.82 -13.53 6.13
CA LYS A 126 -22.28 -12.67 5.02
C LYS A 126 -23.79 -12.42 5.05
N ASP A 127 -24.57 -13.41 5.46
CA ASP A 127 -26.04 -13.37 5.48
C ASP A 127 -26.62 -13.09 6.88
N SER A 128 -25.77 -12.76 7.86
CA SER A 128 -26.24 -12.47 9.22
C SER A 128 -27.11 -11.21 9.25
N SER A 129 -28.22 -11.28 9.98
CA SER A 129 -29.12 -10.14 10.19
C SER A 129 -28.72 -9.24 11.35
N SER A 130 -27.87 -9.73 12.27
CA SER A 130 -27.41 -9.00 13.45
C SER A 130 -25.94 -8.62 13.32
N ALA A 131 -25.66 -7.33 13.45
CA ALA A 131 -24.29 -6.83 13.47
C ALA A 131 -23.61 -7.09 14.83
N VAL A 132 -22.36 -7.55 14.80
CA VAL A 132 -21.49 -7.68 16.00
C VAL A 132 -20.90 -6.34 16.43
N ASP A 133 -20.76 -5.41 15.49
CA ASP A 133 -20.41 -4.02 15.73
C ASP A 133 -21.11 -3.13 14.70
N SER A 134 -21.53 -1.95 15.12
CA SER A 134 -22.20 -0.98 14.25
C SER A 134 -22.09 0.43 14.80
N GLY A 135 -22.23 1.40 13.90
CA GLY A 135 -22.20 2.79 14.31
C GLY A 135 -22.66 3.74 13.22
N LYS A 136 -22.86 5.00 13.61
CA LYS A 136 -23.37 6.07 12.77
C LYS A 136 -22.37 7.20 12.71
N VAL A 137 -21.97 7.56 11.50
CA VAL A 137 -20.87 8.46 11.23
C VAL A 137 -21.28 9.49 10.18
N TYR A 138 -20.65 10.68 10.21
CA TYR A 138 -20.86 11.71 9.19
C TYR A 138 -19.62 11.92 8.32
N THR A 139 -19.86 12.31 7.08
CA THR A 139 -18.83 12.77 6.13
C THR A 139 -19.31 13.98 5.33
N SER A 140 -18.38 14.67 4.67
CA SER A 140 -18.59 15.89 3.89
C SER A 140 -17.45 16.08 2.89
N SER A 141 -17.53 17.13 2.07
CA SER A 141 -16.47 17.51 1.13
C SER A 141 -15.13 17.84 1.81
N ASP A 142 -15.14 18.13 3.12
CA ASP A 142 -13.93 18.45 3.89
C ASP A 142 -12.89 17.32 3.88
N VAL A 143 -13.38 16.07 3.86
CA VAL A 143 -12.59 14.84 3.82
C VAL A 143 -12.83 14.08 2.53
N ASP A 144 -13.23 14.79 1.47
CA ASP A 144 -13.56 14.20 0.16
C ASP A 144 -14.61 13.09 0.22
N PHE A 145 -15.57 13.25 1.13
CA PHE A 145 -16.68 12.32 1.37
C PHE A 145 -16.26 10.90 1.76
N THR A 146 -15.01 10.75 2.19
CA THR A 146 -14.49 9.47 2.71
C THR A 146 -15.00 9.24 4.12
N VAL A 147 -15.23 7.97 4.44
CA VAL A 147 -15.58 7.47 5.76
C VAL A 147 -14.51 6.50 6.17
N LYS A 148 -13.92 6.74 7.34
CA LYS A 148 -13.01 5.81 7.99
C LYS A 148 -13.43 5.62 9.43
N VAL A 149 -13.67 4.37 9.83
CA VAL A 149 -14.06 4.01 11.20
C VAL A 149 -13.20 2.85 11.69
N GLU A 150 -13.04 2.74 13.00
CA GLU A 150 -12.47 1.56 13.63
C GLU A 150 -13.62 0.71 14.17
N ALA A 151 -13.88 -0.44 13.53
CA ALA A 151 -14.81 -1.42 14.07
C ALA A 151 -14.15 -2.18 15.22
N LYS A 152 -14.87 -2.35 16.33
CA LYS A 152 -14.35 -2.85 17.61
C LYS A 152 -15.13 -4.07 18.08
N ASN A 153 -14.78 -4.60 19.25
CA ASN A 153 -15.45 -5.73 19.90
C ASN A 153 -15.43 -7.01 19.05
N LEU A 154 -14.41 -7.15 18.20
CA LEU A 154 -14.24 -8.31 17.34
C LEU A 154 -13.47 -9.40 18.08
N LYS A 155 -13.70 -10.65 17.68
CA LYS A 155 -12.90 -11.79 18.13
C LYS A 155 -11.57 -11.85 17.36
N PRO A 156 -10.46 -12.24 18.01
CA PRO A 156 -9.18 -12.50 17.36
C PRO A 156 -9.27 -13.56 16.26
N PHE A 157 -8.40 -13.42 15.26
CA PHE A 157 -8.21 -14.34 14.15
C PHE A 157 -9.50 -14.80 13.46
N THR A 158 -10.45 -13.88 13.29
CA THR A 158 -11.79 -14.20 12.80
C THR A 158 -12.11 -13.38 11.55
N THR A 159 -12.66 -14.05 10.54
CA THR A 159 -13.18 -13.40 9.33
C THR A 159 -14.53 -12.75 9.61
N TYR A 160 -14.70 -11.50 9.19
CA TYR A 160 -15.94 -10.74 9.28
C TYR A 160 -16.34 -10.18 7.91
N TYR A 161 -17.62 -9.84 7.79
CA TYR A 161 -18.18 -9.12 6.65
C TYR A 161 -18.64 -7.75 7.11
N TYR A 162 -18.55 -6.73 6.26
CA TYR A 162 -18.97 -5.38 6.63
C TYR A 162 -19.65 -4.66 5.47
N GLN A 163 -20.53 -3.72 5.80
CA GLN A 163 -21.24 -2.92 4.81
C GLN A 163 -21.58 -1.54 5.36
N PHE A 164 -21.56 -0.54 4.49
CA PHE A 164 -22.01 0.82 4.78
C PHE A 164 -23.40 1.05 4.18
N ASN A 165 -24.24 1.85 4.86
CA ASN A 165 -25.50 2.35 4.29
C ASN A 165 -25.64 3.86 4.53
N VAL A 166 -26.28 4.55 3.58
CA VAL A 166 -26.69 5.95 3.81
C VAL A 166 -27.87 5.96 4.77
N CYS A 167 -27.70 6.60 5.93
CA CYS A 167 -28.65 6.54 7.05
C CYS A 167 -30.11 6.71 6.63
N GLY A 168 -30.97 5.80 7.08
CA GLY A 168 -32.41 5.87 6.80
C GLY A 168 -32.78 5.58 5.35
N SER A 169 -31.94 4.86 4.60
CA SER A 169 -32.21 4.46 3.22
C SER A 169 -31.71 3.04 2.91
N ASP A 170 -32.15 2.49 1.79
CA ASP A 170 -31.64 1.21 1.26
C ASP A 170 -30.39 1.37 0.38
N ASN A 171 -29.82 2.57 0.29
CA ASN A 171 -28.59 2.80 -0.46
C ASN A 171 -27.39 2.26 0.32
N LYS A 172 -26.85 1.13 -0.16
CA LYS A 172 -25.82 0.33 0.52
C LYS A 172 -24.56 0.22 -0.35
N SER A 173 -23.41 0.15 0.31
CA SER A 173 -22.15 -0.18 -0.34
C SER A 173 -22.14 -1.66 -0.77
N PRO A 174 -21.17 -2.09 -1.60
CA PRO A 174 -20.80 -3.50 -1.66
C PRO A 174 -20.46 -4.06 -0.28
N VAL A 175 -20.68 -5.37 -0.08
CA VAL A 175 -20.27 -6.06 1.14
C VAL A 175 -18.77 -6.38 1.06
N GLY A 176 -18.00 -5.87 2.01
CA GLY A 176 -16.59 -6.22 2.15
C GLY A 176 -16.38 -7.40 3.09
N ARG A 177 -15.21 -8.02 2.99
CA ARG A 177 -14.70 -9.08 3.87
C ARG A 177 -13.40 -8.58 4.51
N THR A 178 -13.19 -8.94 5.76
CA THR A 178 -12.01 -8.57 6.53
C THR A 178 -11.64 -9.68 7.52
N LYS A 179 -10.46 -9.60 8.13
CA LYS A 179 -9.98 -10.56 9.13
C LYS A 179 -9.19 -9.84 10.22
N THR A 180 -9.48 -10.13 11.48
CA THR A 180 -8.69 -9.66 12.62
C THR A 180 -7.40 -10.45 12.77
N THR A 181 -6.37 -9.85 13.35
CA THR A 181 -5.17 -10.61 13.73
C THR A 181 -5.48 -11.56 14.89
N PRO A 182 -4.71 -12.63 15.12
CA PRO A 182 -4.69 -13.30 16.41
C PRO A 182 -4.11 -12.39 17.51
N ASN A 183 -4.28 -12.76 18.79
CA ASN A 183 -3.53 -12.12 19.88
C ASN A 183 -2.04 -12.47 19.78
N ALA A 184 -1.17 -11.64 20.36
CA ALA A 184 0.29 -11.84 20.30
C ALA A 184 0.75 -13.21 20.87
N ASP A 185 0.04 -13.76 21.84
CA ASP A 185 0.41 -15.03 22.50
C ASP A 185 -0.33 -16.26 21.94
N ASP A 186 -1.18 -16.09 20.91
CA ASP A 186 -1.92 -17.20 20.32
C ASP A 186 -1.00 -18.12 19.50
N ASP A 187 -1.19 -19.42 19.66
CA ASP A 187 -0.55 -20.45 18.84
C ASP A 187 -1.37 -20.68 17.57
N ILE A 188 -0.95 -20.05 16.46
CA ILE A 188 -1.57 -20.21 15.15
C ILE A 188 -0.73 -21.13 14.27
N THR A 189 -1.40 -21.94 13.45
CA THR A 189 -0.73 -22.94 12.60
C THR A 189 -0.39 -22.43 11.20
N ASN A 190 -1.09 -21.40 10.73
CA ASN A 190 -0.87 -20.84 9.40
C ASN A 190 -1.28 -19.37 9.29
N VAL A 191 -0.51 -18.61 8.52
CA VAL A 191 -0.87 -17.28 8.02
C VAL A 191 -0.31 -17.08 6.63
N SER A 192 -1.12 -16.51 5.74
CA SER A 192 -0.72 -16.24 4.36
C SER A 192 -0.81 -14.75 4.03
N LEU A 193 0.20 -14.20 3.37
CA LEU A 193 0.29 -12.79 2.98
C LEU A 193 0.47 -12.67 1.47
N ALA A 194 -0.24 -11.76 0.81
CA ALA A 194 0.15 -11.30 -0.52
C ALA A 194 0.97 -10.02 -0.39
N VAL A 195 2.08 -9.91 -1.14
CA VAL A 195 2.98 -8.75 -1.09
C VAL A 195 3.06 -8.07 -2.46
N TYR A 196 2.88 -6.75 -2.45
CA TYR A 196 2.86 -5.91 -3.66
C TYR A 196 3.64 -4.61 -3.48
N SER A 197 4.04 -4.00 -4.60
CA SER A 197 4.49 -2.61 -4.70
C SER A 197 4.31 -2.08 -6.13
N CYS A 198 4.52 -0.79 -6.33
CA CYS A 198 4.79 -0.20 -7.66
C CYS A 198 3.68 -0.45 -8.69
N SER A 199 2.56 0.26 -8.49
CA SER A 199 1.32 0.10 -9.25
C SER A 199 1.08 1.23 -10.25
N ASN A 200 2.05 1.59 -11.11
CA ASN A 200 1.86 2.71 -12.03
C ASN A 200 0.69 2.48 -13.01
N TYR A 201 -0.34 3.33 -12.90
CA TYR A 201 -1.62 3.18 -13.59
C TYR A 201 -1.51 3.19 -15.13
N PRO A 202 -0.80 4.14 -15.76
CA PRO A 202 -0.55 4.14 -17.21
C PRO A 202 0.05 2.87 -17.82
N PHE A 203 0.85 2.10 -17.08
CA PHE A 203 1.57 0.95 -17.66
C PHE A 203 0.70 -0.31 -17.84
N GLY A 204 -0.39 -0.44 -17.10
CA GLY A 204 -1.22 -1.63 -17.24
C GLY A 204 -2.37 -1.72 -16.26
N PHE A 205 -3.14 -2.80 -16.40
CA PHE A 205 -4.19 -3.22 -15.48
C PHE A 205 -3.60 -3.96 -14.30
N PHE A 206 -4.20 -3.78 -13.12
CA PHE A 206 -3.66 -4.31 -11.88
C PHE A 206 -4.05 -5.78 -11.61
N ASN A 207 -3.89 -6.64 -12.63
CA ASN A 207 -4.30 -8.05 -12.60
C ASN A 207 -3.73 -8.81 -11.38
N ALA A 208 -2.51 -8.45 -10.93
CA ALA A 208 -1.85 -9.03 -9.76
C ALA A 208 -2.69 -8.95 -8.47
N TYR A 209 -3.45 -7.87 -8.28
CA TYR A 209 -4.31 -7.73 -7.10
C TYR A 209 -5.48 -8.71 -7.09
N GLY A 210 -5.97 -9.07 -8.27
CA GLY A 210 -7.12 -9.95 -8.41
C GLY A 210 -6.78 -11.43 -8.27
N ASN A 211 -5.54 -11.84 -8.53
CA ASN A 211 -5.20 -13.26 -8.52
C ASN A 211 -5.36 -13.90 -7.12
N PRO A 212 -4.86 -13.30 -6.02
CA PRO A 212 -5.15 -13.84 -4.69
C PRO A 212 -6.62 -13.74 -4.29
N VAL A 213 -7.37 -12.77 -4.83
CA VAL A 213 -8.82 -12.69 -4.62
C VAL A 213 -9.52 -13.90 -5.23
N ARG A 214 -9.17 -14.25 -6.47
CA ARG A 214 -9.75 -15.40 -7.20
C ARG A 214 -9.37 -16.73 -6.56
N LYS A 215 -8.12 -16.85 -6.10
CA LYS A 215 -7.60 -18.05 -5.42
C LYS A 215 -8.07 -18.17 -3.96
N ASP A 216 -8.51 -17.07 -3.35
CA ASP A 216 -8.77 -16.93 -1.92
C ASP A 216 -7.59 -17.45 -1.05
N SER A 217 -6.36 -17.15 -1.48
CA SER A 217 -5.15 -17.83 -0.99
C SER A 217 -4.43 -17.14 0.18
N VAL A 218 -4.88 -15.95 0.58
CA VAL A 218 -4.18 -15.11 1.58
C VAL A 218 -5.11 -14.57 2.67
N ASP A 219 -4.54 -14.26 3.83
CA ASP A 219 -5.24 -13.66 4.97
C ASP A 219 -5.15 -12.12 4.97
N TYR A 220 -3.98 -11.60 4.61
CA TYR A 220 -3.66 -10.17 4.64
C TYR A 220 -2.92 -9.74 3.38
N VAL A 221 -3.05 -8.47 3.04
CA VAL A 221 -2.28 -7.84 1.95
C VAL A 221 -1.26 -6.89 2.54
N ILE A 222 0.00 -7.04 2.12
CA ILE A 222 1.09 -6.11 2.40
C ILE A 222 1.37 -5.30 1.13
N HIS A 223 1.39 -3.98 1.24
CA HIS A 223 1.77 -3.10 0.14
C HIS A 223 2.97 -2.26 0.57
N LEU A 224 4.09 -2.37 -0.15
CA LEU A 224 5.38 -1.84 0.28
C LEU A 224 5.67 -0.41 -0.19
N GLY A 225 4.81 0.18 -1.03
CA GLY A 225 4.97 1.55 -1.51
C GLY A 225 4.61 1.67 -2.99
N ASP A 226 4.54 2.90 -3.49
CA ASP A 226 4.16 3.23 -4.86
C ASP A 226 2.77 2.74 -5.25
N TYR A 227 1.83 2.94 -4.34
CA TYR A 227 0.41 2.70 -4.57
C TYR A 227 -0.15 3.67 -5.61
N ILE A 228 0.40 4.88 -5.67
CA ILE A 228 0.20 5.85 -6.75
C ILE A 228 1.53 6.33 -7.32
N TYR A 229 1.48 6.92 -8.51
CA TYR A 229 2.53 7.77 -9.06
C TYR A 229 1.97 9.17 -9.29
N GLU A 230 2.82 10.18 -9.22
CA GLU A 230 2.52 11.62 -9.25
C GLU A 230 2.42 12.23 -10.66
N TYR A 231 2.99 11.55 -11.65
CA TYR A 231 3.21 12.10 -12.98
C TYR A 231 1.95 12.33 -13.79
N LYS A 232 2.05 13.20 -14.81
CA LYS A 232 1.05 13.25 -15.89
C LYS A 232 1.22 12.06 -16.83
N ASN A 233 0.19 11.80 -17.63
CA ASN A 233 0.27 10.80 -18.67
C ASN A 233 1.32 11.18 -19.74
N GLY A 234 2.16 10.23 -20.14
CA GLY A 234 3.24 10.43 -21.09
C GLY A 234 4.57 10.90 -20.48
N ASP A 235 4.61 11.30 -19.20
CA ASP A 235 5.86 11.59 -18.51
C ASP A 235 6.53 10.31 -18.01
N TYR A 236 5.77 9.43 -17.37
CA TYR A 236 6.23 8.09 -16.97
C TYR A 236 5.12 7.06 -17.20
N GLY A 237 5.13 6.49 -18.40
CA GLY A 237 4.10 5.59 -18.90
C GLY A 237 3.10 6.27 -19.83
N TRP A 238 2.50 5.49 -20.73
CA TRP A 238 1.58 5.97 -21.76
C TRP A 238 0.27 5.18 -21.75
N GLY A 239 -0.77 5.74 -21.13
CA GLY A 239 -2.03 5.07 -20.90
C GLY A 239 -3.08 5.21 -22.01
N ASN A 240 -2.86 6.02 -23.06
CA ASN A 240 -3.91 6.34 -24.05
C ASN A 240 -4.44 5.11 -24.77
N SER A 241 -3.56 4.19 -25.14
CA SER A 241 -3.90 3.00 -25.93
C SER A 241 -4.80 2.02 -25.17
N ILE A 242 -4.71 2.00 -23.84
CA ILE A 242 -5.41 1.06 -22.97
C ILE A 242 -6.44 1.75 -22.04
N GLY A 243 -6.70 3.05 -22.24
CA GLY A 243 -7.66 3.81 -21.45
C GLY A 243 -7.22 4.02 -19.99
N ARG A 244 -5.91 4.06 -19.74
CA ARG A 244 -5.30 4.16 -18.41
C ARG A 244 -4.65 5.53 -18.16
N ILE A 245 -5.36 6.62 -18.46
CA ILE A 245 -4.85 7.98 -18.25
C ILE A 245 -5.07 8.40 -16.77
N PRO A 246 -3.99 8.64 -15.98
CA PRO A 246 -4.11 9.11 -14.60
C PRO A 246 -4.79 10.48 -14.54
N GLN A 247 -5.67 10.70 -13.56
CA GLN A 247 -6.31 12.00 -13.34
C GLN A 247 -5.83 12.64 -12.03
N PRO A 248 -5.73 13.99 -11.96
CA PRO A 248 -5.79 14.87 -13.11
C PRO A 248 -4.60 14.58 -14.03
N ASP A 249 -4.76 14.80 -15.34
CA ASP A 249 -3.71 14.54 -16.32
C ASP A 249 -2.64 15.66 -16.29
N ARG A 250 -1.93 15.72 -15.15
CA ARG A 250 -0.84 16.63 -14.82
C ARG A 250 -0.02 16.03 -13.67
N GLU A 251 1.17 16.57 -13.46
CA GLU A 251 1.93 16.38 -12.20
C GLU A 251 1.09 16.89 -11.01
N ILE A 252 1.07 16.15 -9.91
CA ILE A 252 0.19 16.44 -8.75
C ILE A 252 0.91 17.20 -7.64
N PHE A 253 0.30 18.27 -7.13
CA PHE A 253 0.88 19.09 -6.06
C PHE A 253 -0.13 19.47 -4.96
N THR A 254 -1.39 19.71 -5.34
CA THR A 254 -2.43 20.17 -4.42
C THR A 254 -3.16 19.00 -3.76
N LEU A 255 -3.84 19.26 -2.65
CA LEU A 255 -4.68 18.25 -1.99
C LEU A 255 -5.74 17.65 -2.94
N TYR A 256 -6.36 18.48 -3.79
CA TYR A 256 -7.25 17.99 -4.85
C TYR A 256 -6.54 17.01 -5.79
N ASP A 257 -5.34 17.35 -6.25
CA ASP A 257 -4.62 16.52 -7.23
C ASP A 257 -4.31 15.13 -6.65
N TYR A 258 -3.84 15.03 -5.40
CA TYR A 258 -3.61 13.73 -4.75
C TYR A 258 -4.89 12.92 -4.54
N ARG A 259 -5.97 13.56 -4.06
CA ARG A 259 -7.28 12.90 -3.90
C ARG A 259 -7.76 12.34 -5.24
N ARG A 260 -7.64 13.13 -6.31
CA ARG A 260 -8.04 12.76 -7.66
C ARG A 260 -7.15 11.66 -8.25
N ARG A 261 -5.86 11.65 -7.91
CA ARG A 261 -4.93 10.58 -8.28
C ARG A 261 -5.30 9.25 -7.63
N LEU A 262 -5.47 9.26 -6.31
CA LEU A 262 -5.90 8.09 -5.54
C LEU A 262 -7.25 7.56 -6.04
N ALA A 263 -8.21 8.46 -6.30
CA ALA A 263 -9.50 8.10 -6.90
C ALA A 263 -9.34 7.41 -8.25
N THR A 264 -8.46 7.92 -9.13
CA THR A 264 -8.22 7.30 -10.44
C THR A 264 -7.67 5.90 -10.30
N TYR A 265 -6.68 5.69 -9.45
CA TYR A 265 -6.09 4.36 -9.23
C TYR A 265 -7.13 3.39 -8.68
N ARG A 266 -7.97 3.88 -7.77
CA ARG A 266 -9.11 3.18 -7.16
C ARG A 266 -10.29 2.94 -8.13
N THR A 267 -10.15 3.23 -9.42
CA THR A 267 -11.11 2.76 -10.45
C THR A 267 -10.76 1.41 -11.04
N ASP A 268 -9.56 0.88 -10.77
CA ASP A 268 -9.19 -0.45 -11.24
C ASP A 268 -9.96 -1.55 -10.49
N LEU A 269 -10.58 -2.46 -11.25
CA LEU A 269 -11.49 -3.47 -10.71
C LEU A 269 -10.80 -4.50 -9.82
N ASP A 270 -9.57 -4.91 -10.14
CA ASP A 270 -8.84 -5.89 -9.34
C ASP A 270 -8.30 -5.27 -8.05
N LEU A 271 -7.94 -3.98 -8.08
CA LEU A 271 -7.60 -3.23 -6.87
C LEU A 271 -8.80 -3.03 -5.95
N VAL A 272 -9.97 -2.69 -6.52
CA VAL A 272 -11.23 -2.59 -5.76
C VAL A 272 -11.59 -3.94 -5.16
N ALA A 273 -11.49 -5.02 -5.93
CA ALA A 273 -11.77 -6.38 -5.46
C ALA A 273 -10.85 -6.78 -4.29
N SER A 274 -9.55 -6.52 -4.41
CA SER A 274 -8.59 -6.85 -3.34
C SER A 274 -8.84 -6.09 -2.04
N HIS A 275 -9.14 -4.78 -2.12
CA HIS A 275 -9.52 -4.01 -0.92
C HIS A 275 -10.85 -4.44 -0.33
N GLN A 276 -11.79 -4.86 -1.17
CA GLN A 276 -13.08 -5.38 -0.72
C GLN A 276 -12.93 -6.73 0.00
N GLN A 277 -11.95 -7.56 -0.36
CA GLN A 277 -11.83 -8.93 0.14
C GLN A 277 -10.85 -9.14 1.29
N PHE A 278 -9.82 -8.31 1.40
CA PHE A 278 -8.74 -8.51 2.37
C PHE A 278 -8.48 -7.26 3.22
N PRO A 279 -8.06 -7.42 4.48
CA PRO A 279 -7.44 -6.35 5.25
C PRO A 279 -6.04 -6.02 4.69
N TRP A 280 -5.83 -4.76 4.35
CA TRP A 280 -4.54 -4.25 3.86
C TRP A 280 -3.70 -3.66 5.00
N ILE A 281 -2.39 -3.92 4.97
CA ILE A 281 -1.37 -3.34 5.83
C ILE A 281 -0.37 -2.61 4.92
N PRO A 282 -0.72 -1.40 4.44
CA PRO A 282 0.12 -0.69 3.49
C PRO A 282 1.16 0.19 4.21
N VAL A 283 2.27 0.43 3.53
CA VAL A 283 3.20 1.52 3.79
C VAL A 283 3.40 2.30 2.49
N TRP A 284 3.86 3.55 2.58
CA TRP A 284 4.23 4.34 1.41
C TRP A 284 5.72 4.17 1.09
N ASP A 285 6.08 4.59 -0.12
CA ASP A 285 7.45 4.94 -0.48
C ASP A 285 7.50 6.41 -0.92
N ASP A 286 8.22 6.74 -1.98
CA ASP A 286 8.44 8.08 -2.47
C ASP A 286 7.26 8.57 -3.33
N HIS A 287 6.76 7.78 -4.29
CA HIS A 287 5.76 8.20 -5.28
C HIS A 287 4.37 8.52 -4.71
N GLU A 288 4.08 8.16 -3.45
CA GLU A 288 2.96 8.72 -2.70
C GLU A 288 3.04 10.25 -2.53
N VAL A 289 4.24 10.83 -2.63
CA VAL A 289 4.54 12.27 -2.59
C VAL A 289 5.18 12.73 -3.91
N GLY A 290 6.25 12.08 -4.32
CA GLY A 290 7.00 12.40 -5.53
C GLY A 290 8.33 11.66 -5.54
N ASP A 291 8.80 11.36 -6.74
CA ASP A 291 10.03 10.63 -7.02
C ASP A 291 11.23 11.05 -6.16
N ASN A 292 11.87 10.07 -5.54
CA ASN A 292 13.00 10.18 -4.60
C ASN A 292 12.77 11.24 -3.51
N THR A 293 11.56 11.27 -2.94
CA THR A 293 11.28 12.15 -1.80
C THR A 293 12.11 11.76 -0.59
N TYR A 294 13.00 12.66 -0.17
CA TYR A 294 13.73 12.57 1.09
C TYR A 294 13.26 13.66 2.08
N ARG A 295 13.98 13.83 3.20
CA ARG A 295 13.63 14.76 4.28
C ARG A 295 13.21 16.16 3.80
N ASP A 296 14.01 16.77 2.92
CA ASP A 296 13.91 18.21 2.58
C ASP A 296 13.57 18.49 1.11
N GLY A 297 13.26 17.47 0.31
CA GLY A 297 13.03 17.64 -1.12
C GLY A 297 12.74 16.33 -1.84
N MET A 298 12.57 16.42 -3.16
CA MET A 298 12.33 15.31 -4.07
C MET A 298 12.92 15.67 -5.45
N SER A 299 13.01 14.70 -6.38
CA SER A 299 13.72 14.84 -7.67
C SER A 299 13.43 16.14 -8.41
N LYS A 300 12.15 16.53 -8.51
CA LYS A 300 11.70 17.72 -9.25
C LYS A 300 11.37 18.94 -8.37
N LEU A 301 11.32 18.78 -7.04
CA LEU A 301 10.98 19.86 -6.09
C LEU A 301 11.97 19.85 -4.91
N ASN A 302 13.02 20.67 -5.02
CA ASN A 302 14.18 20.67 -4.12
C ASN A 302 14.37 22.01 -3.37
N ASN A 303 13.28 22.77 -3.18
CA ASN A 303 13.24 24.05 -2.46
C ASN A 303 14.22 25.12 -2.97
N THR A 304 14.62 25.05 -4.25
CA THR A 304 15.28 26.16 -4.95
C THR A 304 14.25 27.17 -5.45
N GLU A 305 14.66 28.43 -5.67
CA GLU A 305 13.78 29.45 -6.27
C GLU A 305 13.22 28.99 -7.63
N GLU A 306 14.05 28.32 -8.43
CA GLU A 306 13.65 27.73 -9.71
C GLU A 306 12.54 26.68 -9.54
N SER A 307 12.72 25.70 -8.64
CA SER A 307 11.69 24.68 -8.39
C SER A 307 10.38 25.30 -7.87
N PHE A 308 10.46 26.32 -7.01
CA PHE A 308 9.28 27.01 -6.48
C PHE A 308 8.51 27.75 -7.58
N LEU A 309 9.20 28.43 -8.49
CA LEU A 309 8.57 29.16 -9.60
C LEU A 309 7.99 28.21 -10.66
N HIS A 310 8.65 27.09 -10.92
CA HIS A 310 8.18 26.07 -11.87
C HIS A 310 6.91 25.36 -11.36
N ASP A 311 6.84 25.05 -10.07
CA ASP A 311 5.82 24.19 -9.47
C ASP A 311 4.62 24.96 -8.88
N GLY A 312 4.37 26.18 -9.37
CA GLY A 312 3.19 26.96 -9.00
C GLY A 312 3.26 27.57 -7.59
N GLY A 313 4.46 27.74 -7.03
CA GLY A 313 4.66 28.36 -5.72
C GLY A 313 4.37 27.45 -4.53
N ILE A 314 4.49 26.13 -4.71
CA ILE A 314 4.32 25.13 -3.64
C ILE A 314 5.69 24.67 -3.15
N SER A 315 5.90 24.63 -1.82
CA SER A 315 7.12 24.08 -1.23
C SER A 315 7.07 22.56 -1.12
N ALA A 316 8.24 21.91 -0.97
CA ALA A 316 8.32 20.47 -0.72
C ALA A 316 7.47 20.03 0.49
N ASP A 317 7.54 20.79 1.58
CA ASP A 317 6.75 20.54 2.79
C ASP A 317 5.25 20.62 2.51
N GLN A 318 4.82 21.63 1.74
CA GLN A 318 3.40 21.80 1.43
C GLN A 318 2.87 20.66 0.54
N ARG A 319 3.66 20.19 -0.44
CA ARG A 319 3.34 19.02 -1.26
C ARG A 319 3.25 17.76 -0.41
N LYS A 320 4.24 17.52 0.46
CA LYS A 320 4.27 16.39 1.42
C LYS A 320 3.04 16.37 2.33
N MET A 321 2.63 17.52 2.85
CA MET A 321 1.43 17.65 3.68
C MET A 321 0.14 17.33 2.91
N ASN A 322 0.04 17.74 1.64
CA ASN A 322 -1.11 17.40 0.79
C ASN A 322 -1.18 15.90 0.50
N ALA A 323 -0.04 15.29 0.17
CA ALA A 323 0.11 13.86 -0.07
C ALA A 323 -0.29 13.03 1.16
N VAL A 324 0.32 13.30 2.32
CA VAL A 324 0.04 12.59 3.58
C VAL A 324 -1.43 12.72 3.97
N ARG A 325 -2.02 13.90 3.79
CA ARG A 325 -3.45 14.13 4.05
C ARG A 325 -4.33 13.27 3.15
N ALA A 326 -4.09 13.29 1.84
CA ALA A 326 -4.87 12.52 0.89
C ALA A 326 -4.72 11.01 1.11
N TYR A 327 -3.49 10.53 1.35
CA TYR A 327 -3.21 9.14 1.64
C TYR A 327 -3.94 8.68 2.91
N PHE A 328 -3.89 9.48 3.99
CA PHE A 328 -4.65 9.19 5.20
C PHE A 328 -6.16 9.19 4.97
N GLU A 329 -6.71 10.03 4.10
CA GLU A 329 -8.14 10.02 3.81
C GLU A 329 -8.59 8.79 3.01
N TRP A 330 -7.73 8.27 2.12
CA TRP A 330 -8.08 7.26 1.11
C TRP A 330 -7.63 5.83 1.43
N MET A 331 -6.66 5.66 2.33
CA MET A 331 -6.12 4.35 2.70
C MET A 331 -6.71 3.85 4.02
N PRO A 332 -6.99 2.55 4.18
CA PRO A 332 -7.61 1.99 5.39
C PRO A 332 -6.59 1.83 6.55
N ILE A 333 -5.80 2.86 6.81
CA ILE A 333 -4.78 2.92 7.87
C ILE A 333 -5.28 3.63 9.13
N ARG A 334 -4.70 3.26 10.27
CA ARG A 334 -4.88 3.91 11.57
C ARG A 334 -4.15 5.25 11.62
N GLN A 335 -4.57 6.09 12.55
CA GLN A 335 -3.73 7.21 13.00
C GLN A 335 -2.50 6.62 13.69
N VAL A 336 -1.33 7.15 13.39
CA VAL A 336 -0.09 6.81 14.07
C VAL A 336 0.50 8.07 14.67
N ASP A 337 1.40 7.95 15.62
CA ASP A 337 2.05 9.11 16.19
C ASP A 337 3.02 9.71 15.17
N MET A 338 2.59 10.74 14.45
CA MET A 338 3.52 11.61 13.74
C MET A 338 4.18 12.48 14.81
N ASP A 339 5.46 12.28 15.10
CA ASP A 339 6.29 13.34 15.67
C ASP A 339 6.77 14.25 14.51
N ASP A 340 7.90 14.96 14.68
CA ASP A 340 8.45 15.86 13.66
C ASP A 340 8.76 15.19 12.30
N ASN A 341 8.65 13.84 12.17
CA ASN A 341 9.07 13.10 10.97
C ASN A 341 7.94 12.50 10.11
N LEU A 342 6.67 12.80 10.39
CA LEU A 342 5.52 12.30 9.60
C LEU A 342 5.53 10.76 9.42
N ARG A 343 5.44 10.00 10.50
CA ARG A 343 5.63 8.53 10.54
C ARG A 343 4.46 7.74 9.92
N ILE A 344 4.70 6.65 9.19
CA ILE A 344 3.65 5.63 8.88
C ILE A 344 3.97 4.24 9.47
N TRP A 345 5.16 4.03 10.03
CA TRP A 345 5.56 2.71 10.49
C TRP A 345 4.69 2.18 11.62
N ARG A 346 4.48 0.86 11.62
CA ARG A 346 3.60 0.13 12.54
C ARG A 346 4.14 -1.28 12.75
N SER A 347 3.73 -1.92 13.84
CA SER A 347 4.02 -3.32 14.10
C SER A 347 2.74 -4.10 14.36
N PHE A 348 2.71 -5.36 13.91
CA PHE A 348 1.60 -6.28 14.07
C PHE A 348 2.13 -7.62 14.56
N SER A 349 1.72 -8.02 15.76
CA SER A 349 1.98 -9.38 16.25
C SER A 349 0.88 -10.30 15.74
N ILE A 350 1.27 -11.26 14.92
CA ILE A 350 0.39 -12.27 14.32
C ILE A 350 0.67 -13.59 15.03
N GLY A 351 0.12 -13.70 16.24
CA GLY A 351 0.35 -14.84 17.12
C GLY A 351 1.80 -14.83 17.59
N LYS A 352 2.25 -16.00 18.04
CA LYS A 352 3.68 -16.26 18.25
C LYS A 352 4.45 -16.50 16.94
N LEU A 353 3.75 -16.48 15.79
CA LEU A 353 4.29 -16.94 14.52
C LEU A 353 5.07 -15.86 13.77
N VAL A 354 4.52 -14.64 13.68
CA VAL A 354 5.14 -13.54 12.94
C VAL A 354 4.97 -12.22 13.70
N ASP A 355 6.07 -11.53 13.95
CA ASP A 355 6.05 -10.09 14.27
C ASP A 355 6.36 -9.31 12.99
N LEU A 356 5.32 -8.70 12.40
CA LEU A 356 5.45 -7.89 11.20
C LEU A 356 5.78 -6.44 11.59
N MET A 357 6.89 -5.91 11.08
CA MET A 357 7.30 -4.51 11.26
C MET A 357 7.28 -3.78 9.93
N MET A 358 6.29 -2.91 9.73
CA MET A 358 6.20 -2.06 8.55
C MET A 358 7.05 -0.83 8.77
N LEU A 359 8.19 -0.72 8.10
CA LEU A 359 9.13 0.40 8.23
C LEU A 359 8.77 1.54 7.27
N ASP A 360 9.06 2.78 7.67
CA ASP A 360 8.92 3.98 6.85
C ASP A 360 10.34 4.47 6.52
N THR A 361 10.81 4.13 5.33
CA THR A 361 12.16 4.48 4.90
C THR A 361 12.19 5.50 3.77
N ARG A 362 11.08 5.67 3.02
CA ARG A 362 10.77 6.56 1.87
C ARG A 362 11.81 6.71 0.75
N SER A 363 13.01 6.17 0.96
CA SER A 363 14.19 6.23 0.10
C SER A 363 15.19 5.13 0.51
N GLN A 364 14.72 4.06 1.18
CA GLN A 364 15.57 2.93 1.65
C GLN A 364 14.74 1.63 1.78
N ILE A 365 14.16 1.10 0.70
CA ILE A 365 13.41 -0.16 0.81
C ILE A 365 14.32 -1.40 0.67
N VAL A 366 15.23 -1.39 -0.30
CA VAL A 366 16.12 -2.54 -0.61
C VAL A 366 17.29 -2.63 0.38
N PHE A 367 17.32 -3.67 1.22
CA PHE A 367 18.27 -3.80 2.33
C PHE A 367 19.59 -4.49 1.93
N SER A 368 19.51 -5.61 1.22
CA SER A 368 20.65 -6.43 0.79
C SER A 368 21.61 -5.61 -0.04
N HIS A 369 22.90 -5.98 0.02
CA HIS A 369 23.87 -5.34 -0.84
C HIS A 369 23.65 -5.80 -2.27
N LEU A 370 23.44 -4.85 -3.18
CA LEU A 370 23.28 -5.12 -4.60
C LEU A 370 24.31 -4.30 -5.37
N ASN A 371 25.44 -4.93 -5.65
CA ASN A 371 26.38 -4.45 -6.63
C ASN A 371 25.74 -4.55 -8.03
N GLN A 372 25.34 -3.40 -8.53
CA GLN A 372 24.73 -3.23 -9.83
C GLN A 372 25.73 -2.59 -10.83
N SER A 373 27.04 -2.60 -10.54
CA SER A 373 28.10 -2.13 -11.47
C SER A 373 28.00 -2.76 -12.85
N ALA A 374 27.51 -3.99 -12.91
CA ALA A 374 27.35 -4.72 -14.15
C ALA A 374 26.15 -4.21 -14.99
N ALA A 375 25.20 -3.52 -14.37
CA ALA A 375 24.08 -2.83 -15.02
C ALA A 375 24.36 -1.33 -15.28
N TYR A 376 25.01 -0.62 -14.35
CA TYR A 376 25.23 0.84 -14.42
C TYR A 376 26.65 1.29 -14.76
N GLY A 377 27.60 0.36 -14.88
CA GLY A 377 29.02 0.67 -14.98
C GLY A 377 29.68 0.96 -13.62
N THR A 378 31.02 1.10 -13.64
CA THR A 378 31.84 1.13 -12.42
C THR A 378 31.86 2.46 -11.67
N LYS A 379 31.32 3.54 -12.26
CA LYS A 379 31.39 4.89 -11.67
C LYS A 379 30.38 5.14 -10.55
N ASN A 380 29.26 4.43 -10.52
CA ASN A 380 28.21 4.51 -9.47
C ASN A 380 27.47 3.17 -9.40
N PRO A 381 28.07 2.14 -8.80
CA PRO A 381 27.57 0.78 -8.92
C PRO A 381 26.45 0.44 -7.93
N LEU A 382 26.07 1.37 -7.06
CA LEU A 382 25.08 1.19 -5.99
C LEU A 382 23.84 2.03 -6.27
N ASN A 383 22.69 1.52 -5.82
CA ASN A 383 21.50 2.35 -5.69
C ASN A 383 21.64 3.18 -4.40
N TYR A 384 21.85 4.49 -4.55
CA TYR A 384 21.98 5.41 -3.41
C TYR A 384 20.63 5.74 -2.74
N ASP A 385 19.53 5.36 -3.38
CA ASP A 385 18.16 5.37 -2.84
C ASP A 385 17.78 4.02 -2.20
N ALA A 386 18.72 3.07 -2.15
CA ALA A 386 18.60 1.84 -1.37
C ALA A 386 19.47 1.92 -0.11
N TRP A 387 19.41 0.90 0.76
CA TRP A 387 20.22 0.85 1.98
C TRP A 387 21.74 0.89 1.72
N ASP A 388 22.19 0.57 0.51
CA ASP A 388 23.58 0.74 0.08
C ASP A 388 24.03 2.22 0.01
N GLY A 389 23.09 3.16 -0.14
CA GLY A 389 23.34 4.60 0.06
C GLY A 389 23.45 5.02 1.53
N TYR A 390 23.02 4.15 2.45
CA TYR A 390 22.87 4.43 3.89
C TYR A 390 23.62 3.41 4.76
N MET A 391 24.85 3.10 4.40
CA MET A 391 25.69 2.08 5.05
C MET A 391 25.79 2.21 6.57
N ALA A 392 25.78 3.44 7.12
CA ALA A 392 25.77 3.63 8.57
C ALA A 392 24.50 3.08 9.24
N ASN A 393 23.34 3.24 8.59
CA ASN A 393 22.06 2.69 9.07
C ASN A 393 22.07 1.17 8.93
N LYS A 394 22.44 0.66 7.74
CA LYS A 394 22.58 -0.77 7.45
C LYS A 394 23.47 -1.49 8.46
N ASN A 395 24.67 -0.95 8.70
CA ASN A 395 25.62 -1.52 9.65
C ASN A 395 25.10 -1.50 11.09
N ARG A 396 24.39 -0.46 11.53
CA ARG A 396 23.78 -0.45 12.88
C ARG A 396 22.69 -1.50 13.02
N THR A 397 21.87 -1.68 12.01
CA THR A 397 20.83 -2.73 11.98
C THR A 397 21.46 -4.12 12.03
N LEU A 398 22.39 -4.41 11.12
CA LEU A 398 23.10 -5.70 11.09
C LEU A 398 23.86 -5.95 12.40
N HIS A 399 24.55 -4.94 12.93
CA HIS A 399 25.22 -5.04 14.22
C HIS A 399 24.26 -5.44 15.34
N HIS A 400 23.08 -4.83 15.39
CA HIS A 400 22.06 -5.18 16.37
C HIS A 400 21.58 -6.63 16.22
N LEU A 401 21.24 -7.06 15.00
CA LEU A 401 20.76 -8.42 14.73
C LEU A 401 21.80 -9.49 15.10
N TYR A 402 23.05 -9.33 14.62
CA TYR A 402 24.13 -10.28 14.91
C TYR A 402 24.54 -10.28 16.39
N THR A 403 24.64 -9.11 17.04
CA THR A 403 25.09 -9.03 18.44
C THR A 403 24.07 -9.62 19.41
N ASN A 404 22.78 -9.50 19.10
CA ASN A 404 21.69 -10.01 19.93
C ASN A 404 21.18 -11.39 19.51
N ASN A 405 21.84 -12.07 18.55
CA ASN A 405 21.40 -13.36 18.01
C ASN A 405 19.93 -13.38 17.54
N ILE A 406 19.46 -12.27 16.98
CA ILE A 406 18.13 -12.21 16.35
C ILE A 406 18.32 -12.80 14.95
N ASN A 407 17.93 -14.06 14.75
CA ASN A 407 18.30 -14.85 13.56
C ASN A 407 17.09 -15.39 12.78
N ASN A 408 15.88 -14.96 13.09
CA ASN A 408 14.64 -15.34 12.41
C ASN A 408 14.08 -14.18 11.57
N ASN A 409 14.95 -13.46 10.86
CA ASN A 409 14.58 -12.25 10.14
C ASN A 409 14.17 -12.54 8.70
N ILE A 410 13.05 -11.93 8.28
CA ILE A 410 12.61 -11.87 6.89
C ILE A 410 12.45 -10.40 6.52
N PHE A 411 13.17 -9.94 5.50
CA PHE A 411 13.00 -8.60 4.93
C PHE A 411 12.15 -8.67 3.66
N LEU A 412 11.28 -7.68 3.49
CA LEU A 412 10.43 -7.55 2.31
C LEU A 412 10.80 -6.25 1.60
N ALA A 413 11.02 -6.32 0.29
CA ALA A 413 11.39 -5.15 -0.51
C ALA A 413 10.51 -5.00 -1.77
N GLY A 414 10.34 -3.75 -2.20
CA GLY A 414 9.71 -3.31 -3.44
C GLY A 414 10.67 -2.41 -4.22
N ASP A 415 10.20 -1.26 -4.72
CA ASP A 415 10.95 -0.18 -5.39
C ASP A 415 11.63 -0.60 -6.71
N SER A 416 12.51 -1.60 -6.69
CA SER A 416 13.35 -2.03 -7.81
C SER A 416 12.61 -2.52 -9.08
N HIS A 417 11.29 -2.69 -9.01
CA HIS A 417 10.42 -3.23 -10.07
C HIS A 417 10.84 -4.63 -10.58
N ALA A 418 11.66 -5.35 -9.82
CA ALA A 418 12.21 -6.66 -10.19
C ALA A 418 12.07 -7.65 -9.04
N SER A 419 11.90 -8.93 -9.36
CA SER A 419 11.83 -9.96 -8.33
C SER A 419 13.24 -10.47 -8.02
N TRP A 420 13.59 -10.58 -6.75
CA TRP A 420 14.85 -11.18 -6.35
C TRP A 420 14.82 -11.70 -4.92
N VAL A 421 15.72 -12.64 -4.63
CA VAL A 421 15.83 -13.27 -3.31
C VAL A 421 17.30 -13.39 -2.92
N SER A 422 17.62 -12.88 -1.73
CA SER A 422 18.97 -12.89 -1.18
C SER A 422 18.99 -13.47 0.22
N ASP A 423 20.06 -14.19 0.57
CA ASP A 423 20.37 -14.36 1.99
C ASP A 423 20.77 -12.99 2.56
N LEU A 424 20.42 -12.73 3.82
CA LEU A 424 20.77 -11.50 4.51
C LEU A 424 22.10 -11.67 5.25
N VAL A 425 23.12 -10.88 4.89
CA VAL A 425 24.48 -11.06 5.38
C VAL A 425 25.20 -9.73 5.60
N TRP A 426 26.01 -9.64 6.67
CA TRP A 426 26.94 -8.52 6.85
C TRP A 426 28.31 -8.82 6.24
N LEU A 427 28.41 -8.70 4.91
CA LEU A 427 29.58 -9.16 4.13
C LEU A 427 30.93 -8.61 4.61
N ASP A 428 30.98 -7.36 5.08
CA ASP A 428 32.23 -6.73 5.51
C ASP A 428 32.74 -7.26 6.86
N GLU A 429 31.88 -7.90 7.66
CA GLU A 429 32.17 -8.25 9.06
C GLU A 429 31.97 -9.72 9.38
N LYS A 430 31.25 -10.47 8.54
CA LYS A 430 30.89 -11.87 8.78
C LYS A 430 31.28 -12.76 7.60
N PRO A 431 31.94 -13.91 7.86
CA PRO A 431 32.20 -14.86 6.80
C PRO A 431 30.87 -15.40 6.25
N TYR A 432 30.83 -15.61 4.95
CA TYR A 432 29.66 -16.12 4.25
C TYR A 432 30.04 -17.18 3.25
N ASP A 433 29.28 -18.27 3.24
CA ASP A 433 29.40 -19.31 2.24
C ASP A 433 28.10 -19.38 1.42
N PRO A 434 28.12 -18.93 0.15
CA PRO A 434 26.92 -18.93 -0.68
C PRO A 434 26.40 -20.34 -1.01
N ALA A 435 27.25 -21.37 -0.98
CA ALA A 435 26.84 -22.74 -1.28
C ALA A 435 25.97 -23.32 -0.17
N THR A 436 26.25 -22.97 1.08
CA THR A 436 25.53 -23.49 2.26
C THR A 436 24.58 -22.47 2.89
N GLY A 437 24.77 -21.17 2.63
CA GLY A 437 24.09 -20.07 3.30
C GLY A 437 24.64 -19.77 4.71
N ALA A 438 25.71 -20.45 5.12
CA ALA A 438 26.32 -20.24 6.43
C ALA A 438 26.85 -18.80 6.54
N GLY A 439 26.56 -18.13 7.67
CA GLY A 439 26.89 -16.73 7.90
C GLY A 439 25.71 -15.77 7.74
N SER A 440 24.61 -16.22 7.13
CA SER A 440 23.37 -15.46 7.04
C SER A 440 22.70 -15.23 8.40
N ILE A 441 21.88 -14.18 8.51
CA ILE A 441 21.05 -13.84 9.67
C ILE A 441 19.55 -13.73 9.30
N GLY A 442 19.19 -14.08 8.07
CA GLY A 442 17.82 -13.97 7.56
C GLY A 442 17.75 -14.09 6.04
N VAL A 443 16.58 -13.79 5.47
CA VAL A 443 16.36 -13.78 4.02
C VAL A 443 15.63 -12.51 3.64
N GLU A 444 15.98 -11.94 2.49
CA GLU A 444 15.23 -10.86 1.88
C GLU A 444 14.52 -11.33 0.61
N PHE A 445 13.21 -11.06 0.57
CA PHE A 445 12.35 -11.30 -0.59
C PHE A 445 11.94 -9.95 -1.17
N ALA A 446 12.30 -9.71 -2.42
CA ALA A 446 11.88 -8.51 -3.13
C ALA A 446 10.93 -8.87 -4.27
N GLY A 447 9.78 -8.20 -4.31
CA GLY A 447 8.80 -8.39 -5.37
C GLY A 447 9.07 -7.48 -6.57
N SER A 448 8.69 -7.94 -7.76
CA SER A 448 8.50 -7.03 -8.89
C SER A 448 7.31 -6.09 -8.63
N ALA A 449 7.13 -5.16 -9.55
CA ALA A 449 6.03 -4.22 -9.57
C ALA A 449 4.72 -4.88 -10.04
N VAL A 450 3.59 -4.36 -9.56
CA VAL A 450 2.26 -4.71 -10.06
C VAL A 450 2.14 -4.34 -11.54
N THR A 451 2.61 -3.16 -11.94
CA THR A 451 2.63 -2.71 -13.34
C THR A 451 3.83 -1.86 -13.74
N SER A 452 4.51 -1.19 -12.80
CA SER A 452 5.64 -0.32 -13.13
C SER A 452 6.76 -1.09 -13.85
N PRO A 453 7.37 -0.56 -14.91
CA PRO A 453 8.34 -1.30 -15.71
C PRO A 453 9.66 -1.49 -14.94
N CYS A 454 10.27 -2.66 -15.05
CA CYS A 454 11.65 -2.82 -14.58
C CYS A 454 12.59 -1.98 -15.46
N PRO A 455 13.39 -1.08 -14.89
CA PRO A 455 14.32 -0.25 -15.67
C PRO A 455 15.30 -1.05 -16.55
N TYR A 456 15.60 -2.31 -16.19
CA TYR A 456 16.52 -3.21 -16.91
C TYR A 456 15.82 -4.32 -17.68
N GLY A 457 14.54 -4.55 -17.42
CA GLY A 457 13.79 -5.69 -17.94
C GLY A 457 12.70 -5.32 -18.94
N ALA A 458 12.35 -4.04 -19.03
CA ALA A 458 11.33 -3.56 -19.96
C ALA A 458 11.84 -3.45 -21.40
N ASN A 459 10.93 -3.63 -22.37
CA ASN A 459 11.21 -3.51 -23.82
C ASN A 459 12.37 -4.38 -24.35
N ILE A 460 12.66 -5.51 -23.72
CA ILE A 460 13.65 -6.49 -24.17
C ILE A 460 13.04 -7.89 -24.21
N SER A 461 13.71 -8.83 -24.87
CA SER A 461 13.28 -10.24 -24.82
C SER A 461 13.53 -10.86 -23.44
N LEU A 462 12.71 -11.83 -23.06
CA LEU A 462 12.92 -12.64 -21.85
C LEU A 462 14.31 -13.28 -21.81
N ALA A 463 14.83 -13.75 -22.94
CA ALA A 463 16.18 -14.30 -23.03
C ALA A 463 17.26 -13.26 -22.68
N THR A 464 17.09 -12.02 -23.14
CA THR A 464 17.98 -10.91 -22.80
C THR A 464 17.88 -10.57 -21.30
N ALA A 465 16.67 -10.51 -20.76
CA ALA A 465 16.43 -10.23 -19.34
C ALA A 465 17.05 -11.30 -18.43
N ASN A 466 16.97 -12.59 -18.80
CA ASN A 466 17.63 -13.68 -18.08
C ASN A 466 19.16 -13.58 -18.13
N ASN A 467 19.72 -13.15 -19.27
CA ASN A 467 21.15 -12.91 -19.39
C ASN A 467 21.61 -11.78 -18.46
N TYR A 468 20.87 -10.66 -18.41
CA TYR A 468 21.15 -9.57 -17.46
C TYR A 468 20.97 -10.00 -16.01
N SER A 469 19.93 -10.77 -15.71
CA SER A 469 19.72 -11.35 -14.39
C SER A 469 20.90 -12.21 -13.96
N SER A 470 21.48 -12.99 -14.88
CA SER A 470 22.66 -13.83 -14.61
C SER A 470 23.91 -13.01 -14.31
N ILE A 471 24.07 -11.87 -14.97
CA ILE A 471 25.18 -10.95 -14.73
C ILE A 471 25.08 -10.33 -13.32
N ILE A 472 23.89 -9.84 -12.94
CA ILE A 472 23.65 -9.24 -11.61
C ILE A 472 23.80 -10.31 -10.52
N GLN A 473 23.20 -11.49 -10.72
CA GLN A 473 23.28 -12.62 -9.79
C GLN A 473 24.71 -13.13 -9.60
N ALA A 474 25.55 -13.08 -10.64
CA ALA A 474 26.96 -13.44 -10.54
C ALA A 474 27.81 -12.38 -9.83
N ALA A 475 27.44 -11.10 -9.93
CA ALA A 475 28.16 -10.00 -9.29
C ALA A 475 27.96 -9.93 -7.76
N ASN A 476 26.96 -10.62 -7.22
CA ASN A 476 26.55 -10.59 -5.82
C ASN A 476 26.59 -12.00 -5.24
N GLN A 477 27.32 -12.21 -4.15
CA GLN A 477 27.54 -13.57 -3.63
C GLN A 477 26.31 -14.13 -2.90
N GLU A 478 25.60 -13.27 -2.18
CA GLU A 478 24.41 -13.49 -1.37
C GLU A 478 23.12 -13.59 -2.19
N LEU A 479 23.06 -12.93 -3.36
CA LEU A 479 21.91 -12.89 -4.24
C LEU A 479 21.70 -14.27 -4.89
N GLN A 480 20.68 -14.99 -4.45
CA GLN A 480 20.45 -16.37 -4.90
C GLN A 480 19.58 -16.45 -6.15
N TRP A 481 18.63 -15.54 -6.32
CA TRP A 481 17.79 -15.49 -7.51
C TRP A 481 17.45 -14.05 -7.91
N GLN A 482 17.35 -13.81 -9.23
CA GLN A 482 16.99 -12.53 -9.82
C GLN A 482 16.12 -12.78 -11.06
N ASP A 483 14.98 -12.11 -11.15
CA ASP A 483 14.16 -11.98 -12.36
C ASP A 483 13.89 -10.49 -12.64
N LEU A 484 14.28 -10.03 -13.82
CA LEU A 484 14.05 -8.65 -14.27
C LEU A 484 12.78 -8.51 -15.12
N TYR A 485 12.22 -9.63 -15.59
CA TYR A 485 11.32 -9.62 -16.72
C TYR A 485 9.87 -9.42 -16.33
N TYR A 486 9.36 -10.31 -15.48
CA TYR A 486 7.93 -10.34 -15.20
C TYR A 486 7.55 -9.23 -14.23
N ARG A 487 6.40 -8.59 -14.50
CA ARG A 487 5.61 -7.90 -13.48
C ARG A 487 4.83 -8.93 -12.68
N GLY A 488 4.42 -8.61 -11.47
CA GLY A 488 3.64 -9.56 -10.68
C GLY A 488 3.70 -9.29 -9.19
N TYR A 489 3.75 -10.37 -8.42
CA TYR A 489 3.65 -10.34 -6.97
C TYR A 489 4.17 -11.64 -6.36
N PHE A 490 4.18 -11.73 -5.03
CA PHE A 490 4.48 -12.99 -4.36
C PHE A 490 3.59 -13.20 -3.13
N GLU A 491 3.41 -14.46 -2.78
CA GLU A 491 2.69 -14.90 -1.59
C GLU A 491 3.66 -15.51 -0.58
N LEU A 492 3.48 -15.20 0.69
CA LEU A 492 4.21 -15.77 1.81
C LEU A 492 3.26 -16.60 2.65
N HIS A 493 3.58 -17.87 2.86
CA HIS A 493 2.81 -18.76 3.73
C HIS A 493 3.68 -19.20 4.91
N PHE A 494 3.29 -18.80 6.11
CA PHE A 494 3.98 -19.09 7.35
C PHE A 494 3.33 -20.27 8.06
N SER A 495 4.17 -21.11 8.65
CA SER A 495 3.83 -22.19 9.59
C SER A 495 4.88 -22.24 10.69
N PRO A 496 4.62 -22.89 11.85
CA PRO A 496 5.64 -23.07 12.88
C PRO A 496 6.93 -23.75 12.39
N GLU A 497 6.86 -24.52 11.30
CA GLU A 497 7.98 -25.30 10.76
C GLU A 497 8.76 -24.55 9.66
N GLU A 498 8.08 -23.72 8.87
CA GLU A 498 8.67 -23.04 7.71
C GLU A 498 7.87 -21.85 7.21
N LEU A 499 8.57 -20.99 6.46
CA LEU A 499 8.00 -20.02 5.53
C LEU A 499 8.20 -20.51 4.10
N THR A 500 7.16 -20.46 3.28
CA THR A 500 7.26 -20.61 1.81
C THR A 500 6.92 -19.31 1.11
N ALA A 501 7.78 -18.87 0.18
CA ALA A 501 7.56 -17.71 -0.68
C ALA A 501 7.32 -18.16 -2.13
N ASN A 502 6.14 -17.89 -2.66
CA ASN A 502 5.72 -18.26 -4.02
C ASN A 502 5.65 -17.01 -4.89
N PHE A 503 6.51 -16.91 -5.92
CA PHE A 503 6.55 -15.77 -6.83
C PHE A 503 5.73 -16.05 -8.09
N PHE A 504 4.93 -15.06 -8.49
CA PHE A 504 4.04 -15.13 -9.65
C PHE A 504 4.35 -13.98 -10.61
N GLY A 505 4.66 -14.33 -11.85
CA GLY A 505 4.78 -13.40 -12.98
C GLY A 505 3.46 -13.27 -13.75
N LEU A 506 3.21 -12.12 -14.35
CA LEU A 506 2.07 -11.88 -15.23
C LEU A 506 2.51 -11.94 -16.70
N PRO A 507 1.84 -12.74 -17.55
CA PRO A 507 2.19 -12.81 -18.98
C PRO A 507 1.90 -11.50 -19.71
N THR A 508 1.00 -10.66 -19.20
CA THR A 508 0.77 -9.32 -19.73
C THR A 508 0.03 -8.47 -18.71
N VAL A 509 0.37 -7.18 -18.66
CA VAL A 509 -0.37 -6.17 -17.89
C VAL A 509 -1.20 -5.24 -18.76
N VAL A 510 -1.05 -5.27 -20.09
CA VAL A 510 -1.74 -4.34 -21.00
C VAL A 510 -3.18 -4.75 -21.34
N SER A 511 -3.63 -5.91 -20.84
CA SER A 511 -5.01 -6.38 -20.95
C SER A 511 -5.51 -6.84 -19.57
N ARG A 512 -6.82 -6.70 -19.31
CA ARG A 512 -7.44 -7.28 -18.12
C ARG A 512 -7.53 -8.79 -18.28
N ASN A 513 -7.00 -9.53 -17.32
CA ASN A 513 -7.02 -10.99 -17.31
C ASN A 513 -6.82 -11.54 -15.89
N ALA A 514 -7.06 -12.83 -15.73
CA ALA A 514 -6.89 -13.55 -14.47
C ALA A 514 -5.62 -14.42 -14.46
N TRP A 515 -4.59 -14.04 -15.23
CA TRP A 515 -3.50 -14.94 -15.56
C TRP A 515 -2.28 -14.76 -14.65
N GLU A 516 -1.61 -15.86 -14.33
CA GLU A 516 -0.30 -15.86 -13.66
C GLU A 516 0.58 -17.02 -14.12
N ILE A 517 1.88 -16.85 -13.95
CA ILE A 517 2.91 -17.86 -14.18
C ILE A 517 3.65 -18.03 -12.84
N PRO A 518 3.65 -19.22 -12.21
CA PRO A 518 4.53 -19.46 -11.06
C PRO A 518 5.98 -19.43 -11.53
N ILE A 519 6.76 -18.46 -11.05
CA ILE A 519 8.12 -18.24 -11.57
C ILE A 519 9.22 -18.81 -10.68
N ALA A 520 9.03 -18.83 -9.37
CA ALA A 520 9.99 -19.36 -8.41
C ALA A 520 9.32 -19.59 -7.04
N ASN A 521 9.73 -20.65 -6.33
CA ASN A 521 9.27 -20.92 -4.96
C ASN A 521 10.48 -21.10 -4.04
N PHE A 522 10.45 -20.51 -2.86
CA PHE A 522 11.53 -20.57 -1.88
C PHE A 522 11.00 -21.01 -0.52
N THR A 523 11.84 -21.70 0.24
CA THR A 523 11.50 -22.14 1.60
C THR A 523 12.56 -21.66 2.58
N VAL A 524 12.14 -21.21 3.75
CA VAL A 524 13.00 -20.92 4.90
C VAL A 524 12.49 -21.76 6.06
N ARG A 525 13.30 -22.72 6.52
CA ARG A 525 12.94 -23.57 7.67
C ARG A 525 13.09 -22.79 8.97
N ALA A 526 12.19 -23.02 9.91
CA ALA A 526 12.30 -22.45 11.25
C ALA A 526 13.66 -22.80 11.88
N GLY A 527 14.35 -21.79 12.41
CA GLY A 527 15.68 -21.93 13.02
C GLY A 527 16.87 -21.97 12.05
N GLU A 528 16.66 -22.05 10.73
CA GLU A 528 17.77 -22.16 9.77
C GLU A 528 18.35 -20.83 9.30
N ASN A 529 17.65 -19.70 9.48
CA ASN A 529 18.08 -18.33 9.16
C ASN A 529 18.56 -18.03 7.72
N ARG A 530 18.28 -18.94 6.78
CA ARG A 530 18.71 -18.90 5.38
C ARG A 530 17.73 -19.68 4.51
N LEU A 531 17.80 -19.51 3.19
CA LEU A 531 17.01 -20.31 2.25
C LEU A 531 17.31 -21.81 2.38
N GLN A 532 16.32 -22.66 2.18
CA GLN A 532 16.51 -24.10 2.03
C GLN A 532 17.33 -24.37 0.76
N ARG A 533 18.36 -25.21 0.87
CA ARG A 533 19.16 -25.70 -0.28
C ARG A 533 18.73 -27.11 -0.71
N PRO A 534 18.79 -27.46 -2.02
CA PRO A 534 19.10 -26.58 -3.14
C PRO A 534 18.07 -25.45 -3.27
N VAL A 535 18.54 -24.22 -3.52
CA VAL A 535 17.67 -23.02 -3.55
C VAL A 535 16.60 -23.21 -4.62
N ALA A 536 15.34 -22.93 -4.27
CA ALA A 536 14.17 -23.16 -5.12
C ALA A 536 14.04 -24.59 -5.67
N GLY A 537 14.55 -25.59 -4.95
CA GLY A 537 14.61 -26.97 -5.45
C GLY A 537 15.57 -27.16 -6.64
N GLY A 538 16.39 -26.16 -6.94
CA GLY A 538 17.37 -26.15 -8.04
C GLY A 538 16.79 -25.73 -9.40
N VAL A 539 15.53 -25.30 -9.47
CA VAL A 539 14.89 -24.91 -10.73
C VAL A 539 13.94 -23.72 -10.56
N VAL A 540 13.98 -22.80 -11.52
CA VAL A 540 13.05 -21.67 -11.65
C VAL A 540 12.57 -21.55 -13.09
N GLU A 541 11.42 -20.91 -13.30
CA GLU A 541 10.86 -20.63 -14.62
C GLU A 541 11.64 -19.51 -15.32
N SER A 542 12.01 -18.46 -14.58
CA SER A 542 12.54 -17.22 -15.14
C SER A 542 13.72 -16.67 -14.33
N GLY A 543 14.48 -15.76 -14.95
CA GLY A 543 15.56 -15.05 -14.31
C GLY A 543 16.88 -15.80 -14.32
N SER A 544 17.58 -15.80 -13.19
CA SER A 544 18.82 -16.53 -12.96
C SER A 544 18.89 -17.05 -11.53
N LEU A 545 19.31 -18.31 -11.36
CA LEU A 545 19.34 -19.01 -10.08
C LEU A 545 20.74 -19.52 -9.77
N LYS A 546 21.30 -19.08 -8.64
CA LYS A 546 22.63 -19.50 -8.19
C LYS A 546 22.63 -21.00 -7.86
N GLY A 547 23.53 -21.75 -8.50
CA GLY A 547 23.67 -23.20 -8.28
C GLY A 547 22.49 -24.04 -8.80
N GLY A 548 21.61 -23.45 -9.61
CA GLY A 548 20.46 -24.14 -10.21
C GLY A 548 20.34 -23.88 -11.71
N LYS A 549 19.15 -24.09 -12.26
CA LYS A 549 18.86 -23.88 -13.69
C LYS A 549 17.52 -23.19 -13.92
N VAL A 550 17.43 -22.49 -15.04
CA VAL A 550 16.19 -21.90 -15.55
C VAL A 550 15.57 -22.87 -16.55
N VAL A 551 14.31 -23.25 -16.34
CA VAL A 551 13.57 -24.17 -17.22
C VAL A 551 12.22 -23.54 -17.54
N GLN A 552 12.17 -22.82 -18.65
CA GLN A 552 10.97 -22.16 -19.14
C GLN A 552 9.97 -23.16 -19.71
N ASN A 553 8.74 -23.11 -19.24
CA ASN A 553 7.60 -23.86 -19.77
C ASN A 553 6.47 -22.95 -20.27
N ASN A 554 6.47 -21.65 -19.92
CA ASN A 554 5.46 -20.64 -20.25
C ASN A 554 4.03 -21.05 -19.84
N VAL A 555 3.90 -21.94 -18.86
CA VAL A 555 2.62 -22.48 -18.42
C VAL A 555 1.96 -21.46 -17.50
N THR A 556 0.88 -20.90 -18.00
CA THR A 556 0.05 -19.87 -17.39
C THR A 556 -1.17 -20.51 -16.76
N LEU A 557 -1.47 -20.13 -15.51
CA LEU A 557 -2.70 -20.43 -14.81
C LEU A 557 -3.69 -19.30 -15.02
N ASP A 558 -4.89 -19.63 -15.49
CA ASP A 558 -6.05 -18.76 -15.38
C ASP A 558 -6.70 -18.98 -14.00
N THR A 559 -6.55 -18.00 -13.10
CA THR A 559 -7.01 -18.08 -11.71
C THR A 559 -8.52 -18.00 -11.54
N ASP A 560 -9.26 -17.53 -12.56
CA ASP A 560 -10.73 -17.55 -12.56
C ASP A 560 -11.26 -18.96 -12.80
N THR A 561 -10.62 -19.72 -13.69
CA THR A 561 -11.10 -21.04 -14.13
C THR A 561 -10.32 -22.21 -13.54
N GLY A 562 -9.12 -21.97 -13.01
CA GLY A 562 -8.18 -23.00 -12.56
C GLY A 562 -7.51 -23.76 -13.71
N THR A 563 -7.60 -23.27 -14.94
CA THR A 563 -7.09 -23.96 -16.13
C THR A 563 -5.66 -23.53 -16.47
N TRP A 564 -4.85 -24.49 -16.92
CA TRP A 564 -3.47 -24.26 -17.35
C TRP A 564 -3.35 -24.25 -18.87
N PHE A 565 -2.62 -23.29 -19.41
CA PHE A 565 -2.37 -23.15 -20.86
C PHE A 565 -1.02 -22.49 -21.12
N VAL A 566 -0.54 -22.52 -22.36
CA VAL A 566 0.66 -21.77 -22.78
C VAL A 566 0.20 -20.43 -23.34
N SER A 567 0.58 -19.33 -22.68
CA SER A 567 0.24 -17.99 -23.19
C SER A 567 1.16 -17.60 -24.33
N HIS A 568 0.60 -16.93 -25.35
CA HIS A 568 1.31 -16.35 -26.49
C HIS A 568 1.21 -14.82 -26.49
N ALA A 569 0.98 -14.20 -25.33
CA ALA A 569 0.99 -12.75 -25.23
C ALA A 569 2.37 -12.23 -25.68
N ASP A 570 2.39 -11.13 -26.45
CA ASP A 570 3.64 -10.46 -26.80
C ASP A 570 4.24 -9.88 -25.51
N LEU A 571 5.17 -10.62 -24.94
CA LEU A 571 5.84 -10.28 -23.68
C LEU A 571 6.81 -9.08 -23.85
N GLU A 572 7.08 -8.63 -25.08
CA GLU A 572 7.96 -7.48 -25.40
C GLU A 572 7.33 -6.11 -25.05
N VAL A 573 6.05 -6.08 -24.64
CA VAL A 573 5.30 -4.85 -24.31
C VAL A 573 5.19 -4.63 -22.78
N LEU A 574 6.03 -5.29 -21.98
CA LEU A 574 6.07 -5.19 -20.51
C LEU A 574 7.07 -4.16 -19.98
#